data_AF-A0A8J6B8B2-F1
#
_entry.id   AF-A0A8J6B8B2-F1
#
_cell.length_a   1.000
_cell.length_b   1.000
_cell.length_c   1.000
_cell.angle_alpha   90.00
_cell.angle_beta   90.00
_cell.angle_gamma   90.00
#
_symmetry.space_group_name_H-M   'P 1'
#
loop_
_entity.id
_entity.type
_entity.pdbx_description
1 polymer ?
#
loop_
_entity_poly.entity_id
_entity_poly.type
_entity_poly.pdbx_seq_one_letter_code
_entity_poly.pdbx_strand_id
1 'polypeptide(L)'
;MESQVRQNFHRDCEAAINRMVNMELYASYTYLSMSFYFDRDDVALHNVAKFFKEQSHEEREHAEKFMKYQNKRGGRVVLQDVKKPERDEWTNTLDAMQAALQLEKTVNQTLLDLHKVASEKVDPQLCDFLESEYLEEQVKAIKQLGDYRPPFHLRAQAYTF
;
A
#
# COMPACT_ATOMS: atom_id res chain seq x y z
N MET A 1 -29.16 9.94 -10.28
CA MET A 1 -29.98 8.80 -9.81
C MET A 1 -29.11 7.99 -8.86
N GLU A 2 -29.59 7.69 -7.65
CA GLU A 2 -28.82 6.86 -6.71
C GLU A 2 -28.83 5.39 -7.16
N SER A 3 -27.76 4.68 -6.83
CA SER A 3 -27.64 3.26 -7.16
C SER A 3 -28.65 2.44 -6.35
N GLN A 4 -29.37 1.52 -6.99
CA GLN A 4 -30.41 0.70 -6.35
C GLN A 4 -29.89 -0.15 -5.16
N VAL A 5 -28.60 -0.46 -5.14
CA VAL A 5 -27.96 -1.27 -4.08
C VAL A 5 -27.34 -0.44 -2.97
N ARG A 6 -27.39 0.90 -3.06
CA ARG A 6 -26.73 1.77 -2.09
C ARG A 6 -27.54 1.84 -0.80
N GLN A 7 -26.93 1.41 0.30
CA GLN A 7 -27.52 1.47 1.64
C GLN A 7 -26.44 1.77 2.67
N ASN A 8 -26.70 2.76 3.52
CA ASN A 8 -25.78 3.24 4.58
C ASN A 8 -24.34 3.44 4.09
N PHE A 9 -24.17 4.05 2.91
CA PHE A 9 -22.86 4.26 2.30
C PHE A 9 -22.72 5.75 1.97
N HIS A 10 -22.08 6.50 2.86
CA HIS A 10 -21.99 7.96 2.74
C HIS A 10 -21.05 8.37 1.58
N ARG A 11 -21.28 9.56 0.99
CA ARG A 11 -20.44 10.08 -0.12
C ARG A 11 -18.99 10.28 0.29
N ASP A 12 -18.74 10.67 1.53
CA ASP A 12 -17.39 10.80 2.08
C ASP A 12 -16.65 9.46 2.12
N CYS A 13 -17.34 8.37 2.50
CA CYS A 13 -16.78 7.01 2.45
C CYS A 13 -16.47 6.59 1.02
N GLU A 14 -17.39 6.81 0.08
CA GLU A 14 -17.17 6.54 -1.35
C GLU A 14 -15.95 7.28 -1.88
N ALA A 15 -15.82 8.58 -1.57
CA ALA A 15 -14.67 9.39 -1.98
C ALA A 15 -13.37 8.93 -1.32
N ALA A 16 -13.42 8.55 -0.03
CA ALA A 16 -12.26 8.05 0.69
C ALA A 16 -11.76 6.70 0.15
N ILE A 17 -12.67 5.80 -0.25
CA ILE A 17 -12.28 4.56 -0.95
C ILE A 17 -11.63 4.86 -2.29
N ASN A 18 -12.12 5.84 -3.07
CA ASN A 18 -11.46 6.22 -4.33
C ASN A 18 -10.03 6.77 -4.10
N ARG A 19 -9.80 7.50 -3.00
CA ARG A 19 -8.44 7.91 -2.61
C ARG A 19 -7.58 6.73 -2.19
N MET A 20 -8.13 5.80 -1.42
CA MET A 20 -7.43 4.58 -1.01
C MET A 20 -7.02 3.73 -2.22
N VAL A 21 -7.92 3.55 -3.19
CA VAL A 21 -7.61 2.89 -4.48
C VAL A 21 -6.41 3.55 -5.16
N ASN A 22 -6.34 4.88 -5.23
CA ASN A 22 -5.20 5.55 -5.83
C ASN A 22 -3.90 5.37 -5.01
N MET A 23 -4.00 5.31 -3.68
CA MET A 23 -2.87 5.03 -2.78
C MET A 23 -2.30 3.61 -3.02
N GLU A 24 -3.14 2.58 -3.13
CA GLU A 24 -2.68 1.21 -3.42
C GLU A 24 -2.08 1.10 -4.83
N LEU A 25 -2.67 1.78 -5.81
CA LEU A 25 -2.10 1.84 -7.17
C LEU A 25 -0.73 2.54 -7.19
N TYR A 26 -0.55 3.58 -6.37
CA TYR A 26 0.73 4.27 -6.20
C TYR A 26 1.77 3.38 -5.49
N ALA A 27 1.36 2.65 -4.45
CA ALA A 27 2.22 1.70 -3.75
C ALA A 27 2.69 0.59 -4.69
N SER A 28 1.75 -0.02 -5.42
CA SER A 28 2.02 -1.00 -6.49
C SER A 28 3.01 -0.46 -7.52
N TYR A 29 2.86 0.79 -7.96
CA TYR A 29 3.75 1.39 -8.96
C TYR A 29 5.15 1.71 -8.39
N THR A 30 5.23 2.07 -7.12
CA THR A 30 6.50 2.28 -6.41
C THR A 30 7.28 0.99 -6.24
N TYR A 31 6.62 -0.09 -5.80
CA TYR A 31 7.23 -1.41 -5.72
C TYR A 31 7.68 -1.94 -7.09
N LEU A 32 6.92 -1.63 -8.14
CA LEU A 32 7.32 -1.98 -9.51
C LEU A 32 8.65 -1.29 -9.90
N SER A 33 8.80 0.00 -9.58
CA SER A 33 10.05 0.75 -9.79
C SER A 33 11.22 0.13 -9.03
N MET A 34 11.03 -0.19 -7.73
CA MET A 34 12.05 -0.88 -6.93
C MET A 34 12.45 -2.21 -7.55
N SER A 35 11.47 -3.02 -7.97
CA SER A 35 11.72 -4.32 -8.59
C SER A 35 12.63 -4.21 -9.82
N PHE A 36 12.30 -3.33 -10.76
CA PHE A 36 13.07 -3.15 -11.99
C PHE A 36 14.43 -2.46 -11.77
N TYR A 37 14.59 -1.69 -10.71
CA TYR A 37 15.92 -1.19 -10.31
C TYR A 37 16.85 -2.34 -9.91
N PHE A 38 16.38 -3.27 -9.07
CA PHE A 38 17.21 -4.40 -8.61
C PHE A 38 17.45 -5.46 -9.70
N ASP A 39 16.71 -5.41 -10.80
CA ASP A 39 16.88 -6.30 -11.96
C ASP A 39 17.88 -5.77 -13.02
N ARG A 40 18.36 -4.52 -12.87
CA ARG A 40 19.39 -3.97 -13.76
C ARG A 40 20.68 -4.80 -13.71
N ASP A 41 21.44 -4.81 -14.80
CA ASP A 41 22.71 -5.53 -14.90
C ASP A 41 23.79 -5.00 -13.94
N ASP A 42 23.75 -3.71 -13.61
CA ASP A 42 24.68 -3.05 -12.70
C ASP A 42 24.29 -3.13 -11.20
N VAL A 43 23.13 -3.73 -10.89
CA VAL A 43 22.68 -4.02 -9.51
C VAL A 43 22.57 -5.54 -9.28
N ALA A 44 21.91 -6.26 -10.20
CA ALA A 44 21.84 -7.72 -10.32
C ALA A 44 21.42 -8.48 -9.05
N LEU A 45 20.45 -7.95 -8.28
CA LEU A 45 19.92 -8.58 -7.07
C LEU A 45 18.54 -9.21 -7.32
N HIS A 46 18.50 -10.25 -8.15
CA HIS A 46 17.24 -10.84 -8.65
C HIS A 46 16.25 -11.31 -7.56
N ASN A 47 16.72 -11.79 -6.41
CA ASN A 47 15.81 -12.16 -5.31
C ASN A 47 15.14 -10.93 -4.67
N VAL A 48 15.85 -9.80 -4.59
CA VAL A 48 15.28 -8.53 -4.11
C VAL A 48 14.32 -7.96 -5.14
N ALA A 49 14.67 -8.04 -6.43
CA ALA A 49 13.79 -7.66 -7.52
C ALA A 49 12.47 -8.47 -7.49
N LYS A 50 12.57 -9.79 -7.29
CA LYS A 50 11.42 -10.69 -7.17
C LYS A 50 10.54 -10.35 -5.96
N PHE A 51 11.14 -10.12 -4.79
CA PHE A 51 10.40 -9.70 -3.60
C PHE A 51 9.57 -8.45 -3.86
N PHE A 52 10.16 -7.37 -4.38
CA PHE A 52 9.40 -6.15 -4.68
C PHE A 52 8.40 -6.34 -5.82
N LYS A 53 8.63 -7.29 -6.73
CA LYS A 53 7.64 -7.65 -7.76
C LYS A 53 6.39 -8.28 -7.14
N GLU A 54 6.57 -9.18 -6.18
CA GLU A 54 5.47 -9.81 -5.44
C GLU A 54 4.68 -8.76 -4.65
N GLN A 55 5.35 -7.86 -3.93
CA GLN A 55 4.69 -6.74 -3.24
C GLN A 55 3.91 -5.82 -4.21
N SER A 56 4.46 -5.52 -5.38
CA SER A 56 3.77 -4.74 -6.41
C SER A 56 2.46 -5.39 -6.88
N HIS A 57 2.43 -6.73 -6.95
CA HIS A 57 1.24 -7.48 -7.32
C HIS A 57 0.22 -7.52 -6.17
N GLU A 58 0.67 -7.74 -4.93
CA GLU A 58 -0.20 -7.72 -3.74
C GLU A 58 -0.93 -6.36 -3.63
N GLU A 59 -0.22 -5.24 -3.76
CA GLU A 59 -0.86 -3.91 -3.74
C GLU A 59 -1.83 -3.67 -4.90
N ARG A 60 -1.59 -4.32 -6.05
CA ARG A 60 -2.55 -4.28 -7.16
C ARG A 60 -3.84 -5.00 -6.79
N GLU A 61 -3.73 -6.16 -6.15
CA GLU A 61 -4.87 -6.93 -5.68
C GLU A 61 -5.66 -6.18 -4.60
N HIS A 62 -4.97 -5.48 -3.68
CA HIS A 62 -5.59 -4.58 -2.70
C HIS A 62 -6.43 -3.49 -3.39
N ALA A 63 -5.86 -2.80 -4.39
CA ALA A 63 -6.57 -1.78 -5.15
C ALA A 63 -7.85 -2.35 -5.81
N GLU A 64 -7.75 -3.52 -6.44
CA GLU A 64 -8.89 -4.18 -7.08
C GLU A 64 -9.96 -4.62 -6.07
N LYS A 65 -9.56 -5.06 -4.88
CA LYS A 65 -10.48 -5.46 -3.80
C LYS A 65 -11.27 -4.25 -3.30
N PHE A 66 -10.65 -3.08 -3.15
CA PHE A 66 -11.36 -1.82 -2.90
C PHE A 66 -12.31 -1.43 -4.03
N MET A 67 -11.91 -1.56 -5.30
CA MET A 67 -12.80 -1.27 -6.44
C MET A 67 -14.02 -2.20 -6.48
N LYS A 68 -13.82 -3.51 -6.21
CA LYS A 68 -14.90 -4.49 -6.08
C LYS A 68 -15.84 -4.12 -4.95
N TYR A 69 -15.30 -3.73 -3.79
CA TYR A 69 -16.07 -3.30 -2.64
C TYR A 69 -16.87 -2.00 -2.92
N GLN A 70 -16.25 -1.00 -3.56
CA GLN A 70 -16.91 0.25 -3.99
C GLN A 70 -18.16 -0.06 -4.82
N ASN A 71 -18.04 -0.95 -5.81
CA ASN A 71 -19.16 -1.38 -6.65
C ASN A 71 -20.21 -2.16 -5.86
N LYS A 72 -19.78 -3.06 -4.95
CA LYS A 72 -20.67 -3.84 -4.07
C LYS A 72 -21.57 -2.94 -3.21
N ARG A 73 -21.05 -1.81 -2.71
CA ARG A 73 -21.80 -0.83 -1.91
C ARG A 73 -22.61 0.18 -2.74
N GLY A 74 -22.60 0.05 -4.07
CA GLY A 74 -23.30 0.96 -4.97
C GLY A 74 -22.61 2.31 -5.18
N GLY A 75 -21.33 2.41 -4.83
CA GLY A 75 -20.46 3.53 -5.16
C GLY A 75 -20.05 3.56 -6.63
N ARG A 76 -19.23 4.54 -7.00
CA ARG A 76 -18.62 4.69 -8.31
C ARG A 76 -17.11 4.82 -8.16
N VAL A 77 -16.39 3.98 -8.89
CA VAL A 77 -14.94 4.10 -9.02
C VAL A 77 -14.62 5.31 -9.88
N VAL A 78 -13.84 6.24 -9.32
CA VAL A 78 -13.35 7.43 -10.04
C VAL A 78 -11.84 7.44 -9.94
N LEU A 79 -11.17 6.87 -10.95
CA LEU A 79 -9.71 6.81 -11.00
C LEU A 79 -9.10 8.20 -11.20
N GLN A 80 -7.91 8.37 -10.63
CA GLN A 80 -7.07 9.56 -10.77
C GLN A 80 -5.72 9.15 -11.32
N ASP A 81 -4.92 10.14 -11.73
CA ASP A 81 -3.53 9.91 -12.10
C ASP A 81 -2.78 9.18 -10.99
N VAL A 82 -2.05 8.13 -11.35
CA VAL A 82 -1.10 7.49 -10.44
C VAL A 82 0.21 8.23 -10.60
N LYS A 83 0.64 8.94 -9.55
CA LYS A 83 1.91 9.69 -9.58
C LYS A 83 3.08 8.72 -9.75
N LYS A 84 4.12 9.17 -10.45
CA LYS A 84 5.37 8.42 -10.48
C LYS A 84 5.98 8.36 -9.07
N PRO A 85 6.78 7.34 -8.76
CA PRO A 85 7.52 7.27 -7.50
C PRO A 85 8.44 8.49 -7.31
N GLU A 86 8.74 8.83 -6.06
CA GLU A 86 9.56 10.01 -5.72
C GLU A 86 10.99 9.96 -6.28
N ARG A 87 11.49 8.77 -6.59
CA ARG A 87 12.85 8.54 -7.10
C ARG A 87 12.86 7.40 -8.11
N ASP A 88 13.80 7.50 -9.05
CA ASP A 88 14.05 6.51 -10.08
C ASP A 88 15.22 5.57 -9.70
N GLU A 89 16.07 5.99 -8.75
CA GLU A 89 17.23 5.27 -8.22
C GLU A 89 17.00 4.90 -6.75
N TRP A 90 17.29 3.65 -6.36
CA TRP A 90 17.05 3.15 -5.00
C TRP A 90 18.32 2.86 -4.20
N THR A 91 19.49 3.16 -4.77
CA THR A 91 20.84 3.08 -4.19
C THR A 91 21.26 1.66 -3.77
N ASN A 92 20.63 1.10 -2.74
CA ASN A 92 20.94 -0.21 -2.19
C ASN A 92 19.69 -0.81 -1.52
N THR A 93 19.76 -2.10 -1.18
CA THR A 93 18.64 -2.83 -0.56
C THR A 93 18.16 -2.20 0.75
N LEU A 94 19.07 -1.66 1.58
CA LEU A 94 18.69 -1.06 2.86
C LEU A 94 17.84 0.21 2.66
N ASP A 95 18.24 1.07 1.74
CA ASP A 95 17.52 2.30 1.43
C ASP A 95 16.16 2.01 0.79
N ALA A 96 16.09 1.02 -0.11
CA ALA A 96 14.83 0.56 -0.70
C ALA A 96 13.87 -0.01 0.36
N MET A 97 14.36 -0.86 1.27
CA MET A 97 13.55 -1.43 2.36
C MET A 97 13.06 -0.34 3.33
N GLN A 98 13.86 0.70 3.59
CA GLN A 98 13.42 1.84 4.40
C GLN A 98 12.34 2.65 3.72
N ALA A 99 12.47 2.88 2.40
CA ALA A 99 11.44 3.55 1.62
C ALA A 99 10.14 2.74 1.58
N ALA A 100 10.24 1.41 1.38
CA ALA A 100 9.10 0.49 1.46
C ALA A 100 8.42 0.55 2.84
N LEU A 101 9.20 0.48 3.94
CA LEU A 101 8.65 0.59 5.29
C LEU A 101 7.91 1.93 5.51
N GLN A 102 8.43 3.02 4.96
CA GLN A 102 7.77 4.31 5.07
C GLN A 102 6.51 4.38 4.20
N LEU A 103 6.52 3.78 3.01
CA LEU A 103 5.36 3.63 2.15
C LEU A 103 4.24 2.86 2.86
N GLU A 104 4.55 1.70 3.46
CA GLU A 104 3.56 0.89 4.19
C GLU A 104 2.94 1.63 5.38
N LYS A 105 3.73 2.45 6.08
CA LYS A 105 3.21 3.30 7.15
C LYS A 105 2.27 4.38 6.63
N THR A 106 2.55 4.94 5.45
CA THR A 106 1.67 5.91 4.79
C THR A 106 0.37 5.25 4.30
N VAL A 107 0.45 4.05 3.71
CA VAL A 107 -0.72 3.23 3.33
C VAL A 107 -1.58 2.96 4.56
N ASN A 108 -0.95 2.47 5.65
CA ASN A 108 -1.65 2.18 6.89
C ASN A 108 -2.30 3.43 7.52
N GLN A 109 -1.63 4.59 7.51
CA GLN A 109 -2.24 5.84 7.99
C GLN A 109 -3.47 6.21 7.15
N THR A 110 -3.40 6.02 5.83
CA THR A 110 -4.54 6.27 4.92
C THR A 110 -5.72 5.33 5.22
N LEU A 111 -5.45 4.06 5.56
CA LEU A 111 -6.45 3.10 6.01
C LEU A 111 -7.09 3.50 7.34
N LEU A 112 -6.29 3.95 8.32
CA LEU A 112 -6.79 4.45 9.61
C LEU A 112 -7.68 5.68 9.43
N ASP A 113 -7.30 6.60 8.54
CA ASP A 113 -8.09 7.78 8.22
C ASP A 113 -9.40 7.39 7.52
N LEU A 114 -9.37 6.42 6.60
CA LEU A 114 -10.57 5.86 5.97
C LEU A 114 -11.50 5.17 7.00
N HIS A 115 -10.93 4.40 7.92
CA HIS A 115 -11.68 3.76 9.01
C HIS A 115 -12.32 4.79 9.93
N LYS A 116 -11.62 5.87 10.26
CA LYS A 116 -12.17 7.00 11.01
C LYS A 116 -13.37 7.62 10.29
N VAL A 117 -13.26 7.88 8.98
CA VAL A 117 -14.40 8.39 8.18
C VAL A 117 -15.57 7.41 8.22
N ALA A 118 -15.33 6.11 8.07
CA ALA A 118 -16.38 5.09 8.16
C ALA A 118 -17.08 5.10 9.53
N SER A 119 -16.30 5.20 10.60
CA SER A 119 -16.80 5.27 11.98
C SER A 119 -17.63 6.53 12.24
N GLU A 120 -17.16 7.70 11.79
CA GLU A 120 -17.89 8.97 11.90
C GLU A 120 -19.22 8.97 11.13
N LYS A 121 -19.28 8.23 10.02
CA LYS A 121 -20.49 8.07 9.21
C LYS A 121 -21.34 6.87 9.63
N VAL A 122 -20.95 6.17 10.69
CA VAL A 122 -21.67 5.02 11.24
C VAL A 122 -21.87 3.94 10.16
N ASP A 123 -20.80 3.61 9.42
CA ASP A 123 -20.77 2.52 8.43
C ASP A 123 -20.02 1.30 9.00
N PRO A 124 -20.67 0.48 9.85
CA PRO A 124 -20.02 -0.65 10.51
C PRO A 124 -19.52 -1.71 9.51
N GLN A 125 -20.14 -1.82 8.34
CA GLN A 125 -19.73 -2.79 7.34
C GLN A 125 -18.45 -2.36 6.62
N LEU A 126 -18.22 -1.05 6.46
CA LEU A 126 -16.92 -0.55 5.98
C LEU A 126 -15.84 -0.68 7.04
N CYS A 127 -16.14 -0.40 8.32
CA CYS A 127 -15.18 -0.64 9.40
C CYS A 127 -14.72 -2.11 9.45
N ASP A 128 -15.67 -3.04 9.45
CA ASP A 128 -15.41 -4.49 9.44
C ASP A 128 -14.60 -4.94 8.22
N PHE A 129 -14.91 -4.41 7.03
CA PHE A 129 -14.14 -4.69 5.83
C PHE A 129 -12.67 -4.24 5.95
N LEU A 130 -12.42 -3.05 6.49
CA LEU A 130 -11.05 -2.54 6.66
C LEU A 130 -10.28 -3.34 7.72
N GLU A 131 -10.94 -3.65 8.84
CA GLU A 131 -10.36 -4.43 9.94
C GLU A 131 -10.01 -5.87 9.50
N SER A 132 -10.95 -6.55 8.83
CA SER A 132 -10.81 -7.96 8.47
C SER A 132 -9.85 -8.19 7.31
N GLU A 133 -9.78 -7.24 6.37
CA GLU A 133 -9.13 -7.48 5.08
C GLU A 133 -7.82 -6.70 4.88
N TYR A 134 -7.49 -5.72 5.72
CA TYR A 134 -6.32 -4.84 5.49
C TYR A 134 -5.52 -4.48 6.75
N LEU A 135 -6.16 -4.07 7.85
CA LEU A 135 -5.42 -3.54 9.01
C LEU A 135 -4.45 -4.56 9.63
N GLU A 136 -4.85 -5.83 9.72
CA GLU A 136 -3.99 -6.92 10.19
C GLU A 136 -2.85 -7.21 9.20
N GLU A 137 -3.12 -7.14 7.90
CA GLU A 137 -2.12 -7.35 6.83
C GLU A 137 -1.05 -6.24 6.88
N GLN A 138 -1.45 -4.98 7.02
CA GLN A 138 -0.52 -3.86 7.17
C GLN A 138 0.39 -3.99 8.38
N VAL A 139 -0.13 -4.42 9.53
CA VAL A 139 0.69 -4.62 10.73
C VAL A 139 1.75 -5.69 10.48
N LYS A 140 1.40 -6.77 9.79
CA LYS A 140 2.35 -7.84 9.40
C LYS A 140 3.39 -7.33 8.39
N ALA A 141 2.98 -6.62 7.35
CA ALA A 141 3.89 -6.06 6.34
C ALA A 141 4.90 -5.08 6.97
N ILE A 142 4.42 -4.15 7.80
CA ILE A 142 5.26 -3.19 8.53
C ILE A 142 6.25 -3.91 9.45
N LYS A 143 5.80 -4.97 10.14
CA LYS A 143 6.66 -5.77 11.01
C LYS A 143 7.74 -6.51 10.20
N GLN A 144 7.36 -7.15 9.10
CA GLN A 144 8.27 -7.88 8.22
C GLN A 144 9.34 -6.94 7.63
N LEU A 145 8.94 -5.78 7.11
CA LEU A 145 9.88 -4.76 6.62
C LEU A 145 10.78 -4.21 7.73
N GLY A 146 10.24 -4.05 8.94
CA GLY A 146 11.00 -3.66 10.12
C GLY A 146 12.08 -4.67 10.52
N ASP A 147 11.82 -5.97 10.33
CA ASP A 147 12.75 -7.05 10.67
C ASP A 147 13.94 -7.16 9.70
N TYR A 148 13.80 -6.70 8.45
CA TYR A 148 14.92 -6.61 7.52
C TYR A 148 15.96 -5.57 7.92
N ARG A 149 15.67 -4.72 8.91
CA ARG A 149 16.63 -3.77 9.44
C ARG A 149 17.61 -4.50 10.37
N PRO A 150 18.92 -4.53 10.08
CA PRO A 150 19.88 -5.15 10.99
C PRO A 150 19.80 -4.49 12.37
N PRO A 151 19.87 -5.27 13.47
CA PRO A 151 19.91 -4.71 14.80
C PRO A 151 21.11 -3.76 14.95
N PHE A 152 20.97 -2.74 15.80
CA PHE A 152 21.92 -1.61 15.89
C PHE A 152 23.39 -2.04 16.05
N HIS A 153 23.67 -3.14 16.73
CA HIS A 153 25.02 -3.67 16.95
C HIS A 153 25.71 -4.23 15.69
N LEU A 154 24.94 -4.64 14.67
CA LEU A 154 25.48 -5.12 13.38
C LEU A 154 25.69 -3.97 12.38
N ARG A 155 25.11 -2.79 12.60
CA ARG A 155 25.31 -1.63 11.71
C ARG A 155 26.70 -1.01 11.83
N ALA A 156 27.35 -1.14 13.00
CA ALA A 156 28.70 -0.64 13.21
C ALA A 156 29.77 -1.47 12.48
N GLN A 157 29.46 -2.70 12.06
CA GLN A 157 30.39 -3.58 11.35
C GLN A 157 30.28 -3.48 9.81
N ALA A 158 29.26 -2.79 9.30
CA ALA A 158 29.04 -2.61 7.86
C ALA A 158 29.75 -1.37 7.27
N TYR A 159 30.44 -0.57 8.10
CA TYR A 159 31.18 0.63 7.68
C TYR A 159 32.71 0.51 7.82
N THR A 160 33.23 -0.70 8.01
CA THR A 160 34.67 -0.97 8.00
C THR A 160 35.02 -1.98 6.92
N PHE A 161 35.21 -1.46 5.70
CA PHE A 161 36.17 -1.96 4.71
C PHE A 161 36.73 -0.76 3.94
#